data_AF-A0AAV9BGF0-F1
#
_entry.id   AF-A0AAV9BGF0-F1
#
_cell.length_a   1.000
_cell.length_b   1.000
_cell.length_c   1.000
_cell.angle_alpha   90.00
_cell.angle_beta   90.00
_cell.angle_gamma   90.00
#
_symmetry.space_group_name_H-M   'P 1'
#
loop_
_entity.id
_entity.type
_entity.pdbx_description
1 polymer ?
#
loop_
_entity_poly.entity_id
_entity_poly.type
_entity_poly.pdbx_seq_one_letter_code
_entity_poly.pdbx_strand_id
1 'polypeptide(L)' 'MMALVHGIPVGLGVRLRRYALLADDGVVKVLNLKEGGAFTMSSAEDMLAAL' A
#
# COMPACT_ATOMS: atom_id res chain seq x y z
N MET A 1 -14.63 5.09 23.23
CA MET A 1 -14.58 6.15 22.20
C MET A 1 -13.53 5.73 21.17
N MET A 2 -13.96 5.12 20.06
CA MET A 2 -13.07 4.48 19.08
C MET A 2 -12.44 5.57 18.20
N ALA A 3 -11.12 5.58 18.09
CA ALA A 3 -10.40 6.57 17.29
C ALA A 3 -10.86 6.47 15.83
N LEU A 4 -11.46 7.56 15.33
CA LEU A 4 -11.60 7.83 13.91
C LEU A 4 -10.20 7.86 13.31
N VAL A 5 -9.81 6.78 12.63
CA VAL A 5 -8.71 6.84 11.67
C VAL A 5 -9.17 7.82 10.59
N HIS A 6 -8.53 9.00 10.56
CA HIS A 6 -8.90 10.11 9.68
C HIS A 6 -9.03 9.64 8.23
N GLY A 7 -10.16 9.97 7.58
CA GLY A 7 -10.41 9.69 6.16
C GLY A 7 -11.14 8.38 5.84
N ILE A 8 -11.57 7.60 6.85
CA ILE A 8 -12.37 6.39 6.64
C ILE A 8 -13.87 6.71 6.78
N PRO A 9 -14.69 6.55 5.73
CA PRO A 9 -16.13 6.73 5.85
C PRO A 9 -16.74 5.75 6.84
N VAL A 10 -17.74 6.23 7.60
CA VAL A 10 -18.46 5.43 8.61
C VAL A 10 -19.02 4.17 7.97
N GLY A 11 -18.78 3.02 8.61
CA GLY A 11 -19.26 1.72 8.14
C GLY A 11 -18.36 1.02 7.11
N LEU A 12 -17.26 1.63 6.64
CA LEU A 12 -16.38 0.99 5.64
C LEU A 12 -15.16 0.26 6.22
N GLY A 13 -14.79 0.56 7.47
CA GLY A 13 -13.64 -0.03 8.16
C GLY A 13 -12.29 0.31 7.51
N VAL A 14 -11.20 -0.14 8.14
CA VAL A 14 -9.85 -0.02 7.55
C VAL A 14 -9.71 -1.09 6.46
N ARG A 15 -9.36 -0.69 5.23
CA ARG A 15 -9.14 -1.61 4.11
C ARG A 15 -7.75 -1.42 3.54
N LEU A 16 -7.18 -2.51 3.04
CA LEU A 16 -5.96 -2.48 2.26
C LEU A 16 -6.21 -1.78 0.91
N ARG A 17 -5.24 -0.98 0.48
CA ARG A 17 -5.16 -0.45 -0.89
C ARG A 17 -4.31 -1.39 -1.74
N ARG A 18 -4.28 -1.22 -3.06
CA ARG A 18 -3.29 -1.91 -3.89
C ARG A 18 -1.89 -1.39 -3.53
N TYR A 19 -0.93 -2.28 -3.39
CA TYR A 19 0.48 -1.94 -3.14
C TYR A 19 1.40 -3.03 -3.70
N ALA A 20 2.70 -2.73 -3.77
CA ALA A 20 3.76 -3.72 -3.89
C ALA A 20 4.84 -3.42 -2.84
N LEU A 21 5.50 -4.48 -2.34
CA LEU A 21 6.46 -4.39 -1.25
C LEU A 21 7.65 -5.32 -1.52
N LEU A 22 8.86 -4.78 -1.41
CA LEU A 22 10.10 -5.54 -1.35
C LEU A 22 10.57 -5.56 0.10
N ALA A 23 10.66 -6.76 0.67
CA ALA A 23 11.22 -6.98 1.99
C ALA A 23 12.31 -8.05 1.95
N ASP A 24 13.30 -7.86 2.80
CA ASP A 24 14.46 -8.74 2.94
C ASP A 24 14.79 -8.85 4.43
N ASP A 25 14.91 -10.09 4.91
CA ASP A 25 15.12 -10.43 6.32
C ASP A 25 14.20 -9.67 7.31
N GLY A 26 12.90 -9.61 6.99
CA GLY A 26 11.90 -8.92 7.81
C GLY A 26 11.94 -7.38 7.73
N VAL A 27 12.85 -6.79 6.95
CA VAL A 27 12.96 -5.34 6.75
C VAL A 27 12.30 -4.94 5.44
N VAL A 28 11.39 -3.97 5.50
CA VAL A 28 10.77 -3.37 4.31
C VAL A 28 11.75 -2.41 3.65
N LYS A 29 12.19 -2.73 2.43
CA LYS A 29 13.13 -1.92 1.64
C LYS A 29 12.42 -0.99 0.65
N VAL A 30 11.31 -1.46 0.06
CA VAL A 30 10.45 -0.67 -0.83
C VAL A 30 8.99 -0.90 -0.47
N LEU A 31 8.21 0.19 -0.43
CA LEU A 31 6.77 0.14 -0.25
C LEU A 31 6.11 1.12 -1.22
N ASN A 32 5.54 0.57 -2.29
CA ASN A 32 4.81 1.34 -3.28
C ASN A 32 3.31 1.31 -2.96
N LEU A 33 2.82 2.37 -2.31
CA LEU A 33 1.40 2.53 -1.99
C LEU A 33 0.67 3.26 -3.11
N LYS A 34 -0.51 2.76 -3.49
CA LYS A 34 -1.35 3.46 -4.45
C LYS A 34 -2.35 4.39 -3.77
N GLU A 35 -2.51 5.57 -4.36
CA GLU A 35 -3.71 6.38 -4.16
C GLU A 35 -4.91 5.78 -4.93
N GLY A 36 -6.12 6.06 -4.47
CA GLY A 36 -7.34 5.45 -5.00
C GLY A 36 -7.49 5.66 -6.50
N GLY A 37 -7.70 4.57 -7.26
CA GLY A 37 -7.92 4.60 -8.71
C GLY A 37 -6.65 4.63 -9.57
N ALA A 38 -5.47 4.89 -9.01
CA ALA A 38 -4.22 4.89 -9.76
C ALA A 38 -3.70 3.47 -10.01
N PHE A 39 -3.17 3.22 -11.21
CA PHE A 39 -2.58 1.95 -11.63
C PHE A 39 -1.05 1.99 -11.76
N THR A 40 -0.38 2.88 -11.03
CA THR A 40 1.07 3.09 -11.13
C THR A 40 1.88 2.28 -10.10
N MET A 41 3.15 1.98 -10.37
CA MET A 41 4.17 1.54 -9.40
C MET A 41 3.86 0.22 -8.64
N SER A 42 3.21 -0.74 -9.28
CA SER A 42 3.04 -2.08 -8.69
C SER A 42 3.08 -3.21 -9.73
N SER A 43 3.66 -2.96 -10.90
CA SER A 43 3.84 -4.01 -11.90
C SER A 43 5.03 -4.90 -11.51
N ALA A 44 5.16 -6.03 -12.20
CA ALA A 44 6.34 -6.89 -12.03
C ALA A 44 7.61 -6.17 -12.50
N GLU A 45 7.51 -5.37 -13.57
CA GLU A 45 8.60 -4.54 -14.10
C GLU A 45 9.03 -3.47 -13.09
N ASP A 46 8.08 -2.81 -12.42
CA ASP A 46 8.38 -1.86 -11.35
C ASP A 46 9.17 -2.51 -10.21
N MET A 47 8.82 -3.76 -9.85
CA MET A 47 9.50 -4.49 -8.79
C MET A 47 10.85 -5.06 -9.23
N LEU A 48 10.99 -5.47 -10.48
CA LEU A 48 12.25 -5.93 -11.04
C LEU A 48 13.29 -4.81 -11.09
N ALA A 49 12.86 -3.56 -11.39
CA ALA A 49 13.73 -2.39 -11.35
C ALA A 49 14.17 -1.98 -9.94
N ALA A 50 13.52 -2.53 -8.90
CA ALA A 50 13.77 -2.23 -7.50
C ALA A 50 14.61 -3.29 -6.76
N LEU A 51 14.95 -4.41 -7.42
CA LEU A 51 15.93 -5.39 -6.94
C LEU A 51 17.35 -4.83 -7.05
#